data_AF-A0A358PF30-F1
#
_entry.id   AF-A0A358PF30-F1
#
_cell.length_a   1.000
_cell.length_b   1.000
_cell.length_c   1.000
_cell.angle_alpha   90.00
_cell.angle_beta   90.00
_cell.angle_gamma   90.00
#
_symmetry.space_group_name_H-M   'P 1'
#
loop_
_entity.id
_entity.type
_entity.pdbx_description
1 polymer ?
#
loop_
_entity_poly.entity_id
_entity_poly.type
_entity_poly.pdbx_seq_one_letter_code
_entity_poly.pdbx_strand_id
1 'polypeptide(L)' 'MYSKEFRESLNAVEAAREANIALEPARMTAEEKEKLLKQYHPDYKTSEFAVLKVGANSGEEVPHELCEML' A
#
# COMPACT_ATOMS: atom_id res chain seq x y z
N MET A 1 -11.91 -4.82 36.22
CA MET A 1 -12.30 -3.46 35.79
C MET A 1 -11.21 -2.97 34.84
N TYR A 2 -11.53 -2.52 33.63
CA TYR A 2 -10.52 -1.98 32.70
C TYR A 2 -9.82 -0.74 33.27
N SER A 3 -8.58 -0.49 32.87
CA SER A 3 -7.86 0.75 33.21
C SER A 3 -8.55 1.97 32.60
N LYS A 4 -8.15 3.18 33.00
CA LYS A 4 -8.78 4.42 32.53
C LYS A 4 -8.65 4.57 31.00
N GLU A 5 -7.47 4.25 30.49
CA GLU A 5 -7.09 4.34 29.07
C GLU A 5 -7.93 3.37 28.21
N PHE A 6 -8.19 2.17 28.73
CA PHE A 6 -9.03 1.20 28.04
C PHE A 6 -10.52 1.60 28.07
N ARG A 7 -10.99 2.29 29.12
CA ARG A 7 -12.36 2.83 29.15
C ARG A 7 -12.56 3.97 28.15
N GLU A 8 -11.58 4.86 28.03
CA GLU A 8 -11.60 5.93 27.02
C GLU A 8 -11.63 5.35 25.60
N SER A 9 -10.82 4.33 25.35
CA SER A 9 -10.81 3.60 24.07
C SER A 9 -12.16 2.92 23.78
N LEU A 10 -12.77 2.28 24.78
CA LEU A 10 -14.10 1.67 24.64
C LEU A 10 -15.18 2.70 24.30
N ASN A 11 -15.21 3.82 25.02
CA ASN A 11 -16.17 4.90 24.77
C ASN A 11 -16.03 5.47 23.35
N ALA A 12 -14.82 5.62 22.83
CA ALA A 12 -14.59 6.10 21.47
C ALA A 12 -15.11 5.11 20.41
N VAL A 13 -14.89 3.81 20.61
CA VAL A 13 -15.40 2.75 19.72
C VAL A 13 -16.92 2.66 19.79
N GLU A 14 -17.51 2.75 20.98
CA GLU A 14 -18.96 2.73 21.16
C GLU A 14 -19.63 3.93 20.50
N ALA A 15 -19.08 5.14 20.67
CA ALA A 15 -19.59 6.35 20.03
C ALA A 15 -19.56 6.28 18.49
N ALA A 16 -18.58 5.61 17.90
CA ALA A 16 -18.46 5.45 16.45
C ALA A 16 -19.19 4.22 15.89
N ARG A 17 -19.69 3.31 16.75
CA ARG A 17 -20.19 1.98 16.35
C ARG A 17 -21.35 2.06 15.38
N GLU A 18 -22.36 2.88 15.68
CA GLU A 18 -23.55 3.01 14.82
C GLU A 18 -23.20 3.57 13.44
N ALA A 19 -22.37 4.62 13.40
CA ALA A 19 -21.91 5.22 12.16
C ALA A 19 -21.07 4.24 11.32
N ASN A 20 -20.17 3.47 11.96
CA ASN A 20 -19.33 2.49 11.26
C ASN A 20 -20.13 1.30 10.73
N ILE A 21 -21.19 0.86 11.42
CA ILE A 21 -22.07 -0.22 10.94
C ILE A 21 -22.88 0.24 9.73
N ALA A 22 -23.36 1.49 9.73
CA ALA A 22 -24.10 2.06 8.61
C ALA A 22 -23.21 2.44 7.42
N LEU A 23 -21.89 2.55 7.65
CA LEU A 23 -20.93 2.92 6.61
C LEU A 23 -20.63 1.72 5.71
N GLU A 24 -21.15 1.75 4.49
CA GLU A 24 -20.68 0.88 3.41
C GLU A 24 -19.63 1.64 2.58
N PRO A 25 -18.32 1.37 2.77
CA PRO A 25 -17.29 2.03 1.97
C PRO A 25 -17.46 1.64 0.49
N ALA A 26 -17.41 2.64 -0.39
CA ALA A 26 -17.49 2.42 -1.81
C ALA A 26 -16.36 1.47 -2.25
N ARG A 27 -16.72 0.47 -3.05
CA ARG A 27 -15.71 -0.39 -3.68
C ARG A 27 -14.95 0.43 -4.70
N MET A 28 -13.62 0.35 -4.64
CA MET A 28 -12.76 0.96 -5.64
C MET A 28 -13.09 0.38 -7.02
N THR A 29 -13.09 1.25 -8.03
CA THR A 29 -13.12 0.85 -9.43
C THR A 29 -11.83 0.10 -9.80
N ALA A 30 -11.84 -0.60 -10.93
CA ALA A 30 -10.64 -1.28 -11.43
C ALA A 30 -9.47 -0.29 -11.65
N GLU A 31 -9.76 0.90 -12.18
CA GLU A 31 -8.75 1.94 -12.43
C GLU A 31 -8.15 2.51 -11.14
N GLU A 32 -8.98 2.77 -10.12
CA GLU A 32 -8.49 3.26 -8.83
C GLU A 32 -7.62 2.21 -8.14
N LYS A 33 -8.02 0.94 -8.22
CA LYS A 33 -7.22 -0.17 -7.70
C LYS A 33 -5.88 -0.27 -8.41
N GLU A 34 -5.85 -0.14 -9.73
CA GLU A 34 -4.60 -0.18 -10.50
C GLU A 34 -3.67 1.00 -10.16
N LYS A 35 -4.22 2.22 -10.05
CA LYS A 35 -3.46 3.39 -9.62
C LYS A 35 -2.88 3.22 -8.22
N LEU A 36 -3.67 2.68 -7.28
CA LEU A 36 -3.22 2.40 -5.92
C LEU A 36 -2.06 1.39 -5.92
N LEU A 37 -2.19 0.29 -6.66
CA LEU A 37 -1.15 -0.73 -6.76
C LEU A 37 0.13 -0.16 -7.35
N LYS A 38 0.05 0.59 -8.46
CA LYS A 38 1.22 1.23 -9.08
C LYS A 38 1.94 2.23 -8.16
N GLN A 39 1.24 2.84 -7.21
CA GLN A 39 1.82 3.81 -6.29
C GLN A 39 2.42 3.18 -5.04
N TYR A 40 1.76 2.16 -4.48
CA TYR A 40 2.06 1.67 -3.13
C TYR A 40 2.45 0.19 -3.06
N HIS A 41 2.25 -0.59 -4.12
CA HIS A 41 2.64 -2.00 -4.13
C HIS A 41 4.00 -2.17 -4.81
N PRO A 42 5.02 -2.76 -4.14
CA PRO A 42 6.37 -2.88 -4.67
C PRO A 42 6.39 -3.59 -6.04
N ASP A 43 5.67 -4.71 -6.18
CA ASP A 43 5.63 -5.46 -7.45
C ASP A 43 4.96 -4.72 -8.63
N TYR A 44 4.15 -3.69 -8.37
CA TYR A 44 3.45 -2.93 -9.43
C TYR A 44 4.11 -1.57 -9.71
N LYS A 45 5.11 -1.19 -8.92
CA LYS A 45 5.77 0.10 -9.00
C LYS A 45 6.91 0.02 -10.03
N THR A 46 6.55 0.19 -11.29
CA THR A 46 7.51 0.18 -12.42
C THR A 46 8.55 1.31 -12.37
N SER A 47 8.35 2.32 -11.50
CA SER A 47 9.32 3.40 -11.31
C SER A 47 10.58 2.98 -10.53
N GLU A 48 10.57 1.81 -9.87
CA GLU A 48 11.73 1.30 -9.13
C GLU A 48 12.60 0.33 -9.95
N PHE A 49 12.26 0.11 -11.22
CA PHE A 49 13.00 -0.74 -12.14
C PHE A 49 13.68 0.11 -13.24
N ALA A 50 14.90 -0.29 -13.61
CA ALA A 50 15.67 0.27 -14.71
C ALA A 50 16.11 -0.85 -15.66
N VAL A 51 16.32 -0.48 -16.92
CA VAL A 51 16.90 -1.38 -17.92
C VAL A 51 18.41 -1.49 -17.68
N LEU A 52 18.87 -2.71 -17.42
CA LEU A 52 20.29 -2.99 -17.25
C LEU A 52 21.03 -2.74 -18.57
N LYS A 53 22.12 -1.95 -18.53
CA LYS A 53 22.89 -1.55 -19.73
C LYS A 53 24.15 -2.37 -19.98
N VAL A 54 24.59 -3.16 -19.00
CA VAL A 54 25.91 -3.79 -19.00
C VAL A 54 25.79 -5.23 -18.49
N GLY A 55 26.58 -6.15 -19.05
CA GLY A 55 26.62 -7.56 -18.68
C GLY A 55 25.80 -8.47 -19.59
N ALA A 56 25.84 -9.78 -19.31
CA ALA A 56 25.16 -10.80 -20.13
C ALA A 56 23.62 -10.63 -20.16
N ASN A 57 23.06 -10.03 -19.10
CA ASN A 57 21.62 -9.77 -18.96
C ASN A 57 21.25 -8.34 -19.40
N SER A 58 22.09 -7.66 -20.18
CA SER A 58 21.80 -6.33 -20.71
C SER A 58 20.48 -6.34 -21.49
N GLY A 59 19.58 -5.42 -21.15
CA GLY A 59 18.23 -5.30 -21.72
C GLY A 59 17.10 -5.79 -20.82
N GLU A 60 17.40 -6.45 -19.70
CA GLU A 60 16.39 -6.88 -18.71
C GLU A 60 16.03 -5.74 -17.74
N GLU A 61 14.79 -5.74 -17.24
CA GLU A 61 14.33 -4.84 -16.17
C GLU A 61 14.79 -5.38 -14.82
N VAL A 62 15.63 -4.61 -14.13
CA VAL A 62 16.14 -4.94 -12.79
C VAL A 62 15.87 -3.79 -11.83
N PRO A 63 15.78 -4.04 -10.51
CA PRO A 63 15.67 -2.96 -9.52
C PRO A 63 16.83 -1.96 -9.65
N HIS A 64 16.58 -0.68 -9.38
CA HIS A 64 17.62 0.36 -9.45
C HIS A 64 18.85 0.02 -8.64
N GLU A 65 18.69 -0.55 -7.44
CA GLU A 65 19.80 -0.96 -6.58
C GLU A 65 20.77 -1.91 -7.29
N LEU A 66 20.24 -2.86 -8.09
CA LEU A 66 21.06 -3.77 -8.87
C LEU A 66 21.67 -3.10 -10.10
N CYS A 67 20.92 -2.21 -10.76
CA CYS A 67 21.39 -1.48 -11.92
C CYS A 67 22.51 -0.49 -11.59
N GLU A 68 22.50 0.11 -10.41
CA GLU A 68 23.53 1.07 -9.96
C GLU A 68 24.83 0.38 -9.49
N MET A 69 24.77 -0.92 -9.20
CA MET A 69 25.94 -1.71 -8.80
C MET A 69 26.78 -2.22 -9.98
N LEU A 70 26.28 -2.14 -11.23
CA LEU A 70 26.83 -2.77 -12.43
C LEU A 70 27.21 -1.76 -13.51
#